data_AF-A0AAV6KXS5-F1
#
_entry.id   AF-A0AAV6KXS5-F1
#
_cell.length_a   1.000
_cell.length_b   1.000
_cell.length_c   1.000
_cell.angle_alpha   90.00
_cell.angle_beta   90.00
_cell.angle_gamma   90.00
#
_symmetry.space_group_name_H-M   'P 1'
#
loop_
_entity.id
_entity.type
_entity.pdbx_description
1 polymer ?
#
loop_
_entity_poly.entity_id
_entity_poly.type
_entity_poly.pdbx_seq_one_letter_code
_entity_poly.pdbx_strand_id
1 'polypeptide(L)'
;MSPPSTDDKSLPTSQKQQESISSFENVFRPPNRGHDYSILQALLSIDLLILFFTTFCGIGGTMTAIDNLGQIGTSLGYPTKSISTFVSLTSIWSFLSRVFAGFASEIFLKMYKFPRPLFLTLSLLFSCVGHLLIAFDVPNGLYIASIIIGFCIGAQWPLFMAIISEVFGLKYYSTLFNAGAMASPIASYVLNVKVAGYLYDREAGRQMASSGAVKKAGSDLNCSGADCFKLAFIIIIAVTFLGATFSMILVVRTKPFYRSDIYKKFTEEANAVEMVVDRGAEGMAR
;
A
#
# COMPACT_ATOMS: atom_id res chain seq x y z
N MET A 1 -61.55 3.43 -37.24
CA MET A 1 -61.78 2.98 -35.86
C MET A 1 -61.72 1.47 -35.89
N SER A 2 -60.73 0.75 -35.37
CA SER A 2 -59.61 1.06 -34.47
C SER A 2 -58.51 0.00 -34.68
N PRO A 3 -57.22 0.27 -34.42
CA PRO A 3 -56.17 -0.77 -34.44
C PRO A 3 -56.11 -1.53 -33.09
N PRO A 4 -55.48 -2.72 -33.04
CA PRO A 4 -55.48 -3.59 -31.87
C PRO A 4 -54.43 -3.18 -30.83
N SER A 5 -54.77 -3.48 -29.57
CA SER A 5 -54.02 -3.22 -28.34
C SER A 5 -52.68 -3.95 -28.30
N THR A 6 -51.61 -3.20 -28.00
CA THR A 6 -50.32 -3.72 -27.54
C THR A 6 -50.41 -4.08 -26.06
N ASP A 7 -50.27 -5.38 -25.74
CA ASP A 7 -50.07 -5.86 -24.37
C ASP A 7 -48.68 -5.43 -23.88
N ASP A 8 -48.65 -4.35 -23.10
CA ASP A 8 -47.49 -3.88 -22.38
C ASP A 8 -47.33 -4.73 -21.11
N LYS A 9 -46.52 -5.80 -21.18
CA LYS A 9 -46.09 -6.57 -19.99
C LYS A 9 -45.15 -5.70 -19.16
N SER A 10 -45.73 -4.83 -18.34
CA SER A 10 -45.02 -4.18 -17.23
C SER A 10 -44.51 -5.25 -16.25
N LEU A 11 -43.19 -5.46 -16.21
CA LEU A 11 -42.55 -6.16 -15.10
C LEU A 11 -42.78 -5.34 -13.81
N PRO A 12 -43.11 -5.97 -12.68
CA PRO A 12 -43.43 -5.24 -11.46
C PRO A 12 -42.16 -4.62 -10.86
N THR A 13 -42.12 -3.29 -10.87
CA THR A 13 -41.12 -2.39 -10.25
C THR A 13 -40.71 -2.82 -8.83
N SER A 14 -41.61 -3.50 -8.12
CA SER A 14 -41.41 -4.02 -6.77
C SER A 14 -40.28 -5.06 -6.64
N GLN A 15 -40.12 -5.99 -7.61
CA GLN A 15 -39.06 -7.02 -7.53
C GLN A 15 -37.65 -6.42 -7.70
N LYS A 16 -37.49 -5.48 -8.63
CA LYS A 16 -36.21 -4.81 -8.89
C LYS A 16 -35.78 -3.89 -7.73
N GLN A 17 -36.75 -3.30 -7.05
CA GLN A 17 -36.54 -2.48 -5.86
C GLN A 17 -36.25 -3.33 -4.61
N GLN A 18 -36.87 -4.50 -4.49
CA GLN A 18 -36.60 -5.43 -3.40
C GLN A 18 -35.26 -6.18 -3.56
N GLU A 19 -34.86 -6.52 -4.79
CA GLU A 19 -33.51 -7.04 -5.11
C GLU A 19 -32.43 -5.99 -4.88
N SER A 20 -32.67 -4.72 -5.23
CA SER A 20 -31.69 -3.66 -4.98
C SER A 20 -31.52 -3.40 -3.48
N ILE A 21 -32.60 -3.34 -2.70
CA ILE A 21 -32.55 -3.18 -1.23
C ILE A 21 -31.87 -4.39 -0.58
N SER A 22 -32.19 -5.62 -1.00
CA SER A 22 -31.52 -6.86 -0.54
C SER A 22 -30.03 -6.86 -0.90
N SER A 23 -29.67 -6.38 -2.09
CA SER A 23 -28.28 -6.23 -2.53
C SER A 23 -27.52 -5.25 -1.63
N PHE A 24 -28.10 -4.10 -1.29
CA PHE A 24 -27.50 -3.11 -0.38
C PHE A 24 -27.43 -3.59 1.08
N GLU A 25 -28.42 -4.33 1.57
CA GLU A 25 -28.40 -4.88 2.94
C GLU A 25 -27.29 -5.94 3.11
N ASN A 26 -27.03 -6.72 2.05
CA ASN A 26 -25.92 -7.67 2.01
C ASN A 26 -24.54 -7.00 1.92
N VAL A 27 -24.43 -5.71 1.56
CA VAL A 27 -23.14 -4.99 1.50
C VAL A 27 -22.52 -4.82 2.90
N PHE A 28 -23.34 -4.65 3.93
CA PHE A 28 -22.87 -4.45 5.31
C PHE A 28 -22.67 -5.75 6.10
N ARG A 29 -22.91 -6.91 5.48
CA ARG A 29 -22.64 -8.24 6.03
C ARG A 29 -21.44 -8.84 5.31
N PRO A 30 -20.20 -8.51 5.71
CA PRO A 30 -19.02 -9.05 5.06
C PRO A 30 -18.95 -10.58 5.26
N PRO A 31 -18.48 -11.33 4.25
CA PRO A 31 -18.24 -12.76 4.43
C PRO A 31 -17.07 -13.01 5.39
N ASN A 32 -16.86 -14.26 5.76
CA ASN A 32 -15.68 -14.66 6.51
C ASN A 32 -14.41 -14.35 5.71
N ARG A 33 -13.36 -13.87 6.38
CA ARG A 33 -12.04 -13.62 5.76
C ARG A 33 -11.56 -14.85 5.01
N GLY A 34 -10.97 -14.64 3.83
CA GLY A 34 -10.55 -15.70 2.92
C GLY A 34 -11.65 -16.29 2.04
N HIS A 35 -12.90 -15.83 2.17
CA HIS A 35 -13.93 -16.03 1.15
C HIS A 35 -13.95 -14.85 0.18
N ASP A 36 -14.51 -15.06 -1.00
CA ASP A 36 -14.61 -14.00 -1.99
C ASP A 36 -15.60 -12.92 -1.53
N TYR A 37 -15.08 -11.72 -1.33
CA TYR A 37 -15.91 -10.53 -1.09
C TYR A 37 -16.51 -10.04 -2.41
N SER A 38 -17.71 -9.47 -2.37
CA SER A 38 -18.15 -8.59 -3.45
C SER A 38 -17.35 -7.28 -3.43
N ILE A 39 -17.29 -6.58 -4.56
CA ILE A 39 -16.54 -5.31 -4.67
C ILE A 39 -17.01 -4.30 -3.61
N LEU A 40 -18.33 -4.07 -3.50
CA LEU A 40 -18.88 -3.10 -2.54
C LEU A 40 -18.65 -3.54 -1.09
N GLN A 41 -18.78 -4.83 -0.79
CA GLN A 41 -18.49 -5.36 0.55
C GLN A 41 -17.04 -5.13 0.95
N ALA A 42 -16.09 -5.37 0.04
CA ALA A 42 -14.67 -5.16 0.31
C ALA A 42 -14.34 -3.66 0.43
N LEU A 43 -14.84 -2.81 -0.47
CA LEU A 43 -14.60 -1.36 -0.46
C LEU A 43 -15.08 -0.69 0.84
N LEU A 44 -16.20 -1.16 1.40
CA LEU A 44 -16.74 -0.65 2.66
C LEU A 44 -16.30 -1.48 3.87
N SER A 45 -15.45 -2.48 3.68
CA SER A 45 -14.96 -3.29 4.79
C SER A 45 -13.98 -2.49 5.65
N ILE A 46 -14.09 -2.67 6.96
CA ILE A 46 -13.17 -2.07 7.93
C ILE A 46 -11.72 -2.50 7.64
N ASP A 47 -11.52 -3.74 7.20
CA ASP A 47 -10.18 -4.30 6.97
C ASP A 47 -9.50 -3.63 5.75
N LEU A 48 -10.24 -3.35 4.67
CA LEU A 48 -9.68 -2.66 3.51
C LEU A 48 -9.45 -1.18 3.79
N LEU A 49 -10.33 -0.54 4.55
CA LEU A 49 -10.13 0.85 4.99
C LEU A 49 -8.87 0.99 5.86
N ILE A 50 -8.68 0.10 6.83
CA ILE A 50 -7.46 0.07 7.66
C ILE A 50 -6.23 -0.16 6.78
N LEU A 51 -6.29 -1.10 5.84
CA LEU A 51 -5.18 -1.36 4.93
C LEU A 51 -4.90 -0.17 4.01
N PHE A 52 -5.93 0.51 3.51
CA PHE A 52 -5.82 1.74 2.72
C PHE A 52 -5.08 2.83 3.50
N PHE A 53 -5.49 3.13 4.74
CA PHE A 53 -4.81 4.12 5.58
C PHE A 53 -3.39 3.68 5.98
N THR A 54 -3.18 2.38 6.21
CA THR A 54 -1.84 1.82 6.43
C THR A 54 -0.93 2.08 5.23
N THR A 55 -1.41 1.80 4.02
CA THR A 55 -0.70 2.03 2.75
C THR A 55 -0.45 3.52 2.52
N PHE A 56 -1.46 4.36 2.72
CA PHE A 56 -1.35 5.82 2.58
C PHE A 56 -0.23 6.37 3.48
N CYS A 57 -0.27 6.03 4.77
CA CYS A 57 0.68 6.51 5.76
C CYS A 57 2.08 5.91 5.59
N GLY A 58 2.16 4.63 5.24
CA GLY A 58 3.38 3.86 5.19
C GLY A 58 4.13 3.96 3.87
N ILE A 59 3.51 3.40 2.82
CA ILE A 59 4.08 3.40 1.46
C ILE A 59 4.26 4.84 0.98
N GLY A 60 3.31 5.74 1.29
CA GLY A 60 3.41 7.16 0.96
C GLY A 60 4.65 7.85 1.51
N GLY A 61 5.04 7.56 2.75
CA GLY A 61 6.25 8.10 3.37
C GLY A 61 7.52 7.65 2.66
N THR A 62 7.65 6.34 2.42
CA THR A 62 8.79 5.79 1.69
C THR A 62 8.85 6.28 0.24
N MET A 63 7.72 6.42 -0.45
CA MET A 63 7.67 6.95 -1.82
C MET A 63 8.09 8.42 -1.84
N THR A 64 7.67 9.22 -0.86
CA THR A 64 8.10 10.62 -0.73
C THR A 64 9.63 10.72 -0.61
N ALA A 65 10.27 9.81 0.13
CA ALA A 65 11.72 9.78 0.25
C ALA A 65 12.41 9.40 -1.06
N ILE A 66 11.84 8.46 -1.82
CA ILE A 66 12.37 8.00 -3.11
C ILE A 66 12.23 9.09 -4.17
N ASP A 67 11.03 9.68 -4.29
CA ASP A 67 10.72 10.71 -5.27
C ASP A 67 11.59 11.97 -5.08
N ASN A 68 11.96 12.28 -3.84
CA ASN A 68 12.80 13.43 -3.50
C ASN A 68 14.27 13.09 -3.30
N LEU A 69 14.70 11.84 -3.50
CA LEU A 69 16.06 11.39 -3.12
C LEU A 69 17.16 12.23 -3.78
N GLY A 70 16.94 12.65 -5.03
CA GLY A 70 17.85 13.54 -5.74
C GLY A 70 17.95 14.94 -5.12
N GLN A 71 16.81 15.53 -4.75
CA GLN A 71 16.76 16.85 -4.11
C GLN A 71 17.32 16.80 -2.68
N ILE A 72 16.99 15.76 -1.92
CA ILE A 72 17.56 15.50 -0.59
C ILE A 72 19.08 15.43 -0.69
N GLY A 73 19.61 14.58 -1.57
CA GLY A 73 21.06 14.44 -1.75
C GLY A 73 21.74 15.75 -2.17
N THR A 74 21.11 16.52 -3.05
CA THR A 74 21.64 17.82 -3.48
C THR A 74 21.64 18.84 -2.34
N SER A 75 20.56 18.91 -1.55
CA SER A 75 20.45 19.83 -0.41
C SER A 75 21.50 19.55 0.67
N LEU A 76 21.84 18.27 0.89
CA LEU A 76 22.88 17.83 1.83
C LEU A 76 24.31 17.93 1.25
N GLY A 77 24.47 18.41 0.02
CA GLY A 77 25.78 18.61 -0.60
C GLY A 77 26.45 17.35 -1.16
N TYR A 78 25.71 16.26 -1.36
CA TYR A 78 26.26 15.07 -2.01
C TYR A 78 26.56 15.31 -3.50
N PRO A 79 27.67 14.77 -4.04
CA PRO A 79 27.93 14.86 -5.47
C PRO A 79 26.94 14.00 -6.27
N THR A 80 26.63 14.42 -7.50
CA THR A 80 25.65 13.74 -8.39
C THR A 80 25.94 12.24 -8.57
N LYS A 81 27.22 11.85 -8.59
CA LYS A 81 27.63 10.44 -8.69
C LYS A 81 27.18 9.62 -7.47
N SER A 82 27.27 10.17 -6.27
CA SER A 82 26.80 9.51 -5.04
C SER A 82 25.28 9.43 -5.02
N ILE A 83 24.58 10.50 -5.44
CA ILE A 83 23.12 10.51 -5.55
C ILE A 83 22.62 9.42 -6.52
N SER A 84 23.23 9.30 -7.69
CA SER A 84 22.91 8.23 -8.65
C SER A 84 23.15 6.83 -8.05
N THR A 85 24.19 6.68 -7.24
CA THR A 85 24.46 5.45 -6.49
C THR A 85 23.35 5.16 -5.48
N PHE A 86 22.86 6.17 -4.75
CA PHE A 86 21.76 6.05 -3.78
C PHE A 86 20.45 5.61 -4.44
N VAL A 87 20.12 6.19 -5.60
CA VAL A 87 18.96 5.78 -6.41
C VAL A 87 19.10 4.31 -6.87
N SER A 88 20.29 3.92 -7.31
CA SER A 88 20.57 2.55 -7.73
C SER A 88 20.44 1.55 -6.58
N LEU A 89 20.97 1.89 -5.40
CA LEU A 89 20.85 1.08 -4.19
C LEU A 89 19.40 0.90 -3.76
N THR A 90 18.61 1.97 -3.81
CA THR A 90 17.17 1.93 -3.51
C THR A 90 16.47 0.89 -4.40
N SER A 91 16.77 0.89 -5.71
CA SER A 91 16.21 -0.07 -6.67
C SER A 91 16.65 -1.51 -6.42
N ILE A 92 17.96 -1.73 -6.16
CA ILE A 92 18.52 -3.06 -5.88
C ILE A 92 17.87 -3.65 -4.62
N TRP A 93 17.84 -2.89 -3.53
CA TRP A 93 17.28 -3.35 -2.26
C TRP A 93 15.76 -3.49 -2.32
N SER A 94 15.06 -2.68 -3.12
CA SER A 94 13.65 -2.87 -3.41
C SER A 94 13.38 -4.19 -4.12
N PHE A 95 14.18 -4.55 -5.12
CA PHE A 95 14.02 -5.85 -5.79
C PHE A 95 14.32 -7.04 -4.86
N LEU A 96 15.47 -7.01 -4.16
CA LEU A 96 15.87 -8.09 -3.25
C LEU A 96 14.87 -8.30 -2.11
N SER A 97 14.38 -7.20 -1.53
CA SER A 97 13.40 -7.26 -0.44
C SER A 97 12.02 -7.76 -0.88
N ARG A 98 11.60 -7.52 -2.13
CA ARG A 98 10.36 -8.12 -2.67
C ARG A 98 10.42 -9.63 -2.64
N VAL A 99 11.53 -10.19 -3.12
CA VAL A 99 11.78 -11.63 -3.11
C VAL A 99 11.83 -12.13 -1.67
N PHE A 100 12.65 -11.50 -0.83
CA PHE A 100 12.81 -11.89 0.58
C PHE A 100 11.49 -11.85 1.34
N ALA A 101 10.73 -10.75 1.27
CA ALA A 101 9.48 -10.59 2.01
C ALA A 101 8.40 -11.58 1.55
N GLY A 102 8.34 -11.90 0.26
CA GLY A 102 7.44 -12.93 -0.28
C GLY A 102 7.69 -14.30 0.36
N PHE A 103 8.94 -14.76 0.33
CA PHE A 103 9.32 -16.06 0.93
C PHE A 103 9.28 -16.05 2.45
N ALA A 104 9.82 -15.02 3.10
CA ALA A 104 9.87 -14.94 4.55
C ALA A 104 8.47 -14.90 5.15
N SER A 105 7.55 -14.10 4.59
CA SER A 105 6.19 -14.04 5.11
C SER A 105 5.43 -15.36 4.94
N GLU A 106 5.71 -16.13 3.88
CA GLU A 106 5.16 -17.47 3.68
C GLU A 106 5.70 -18.49 4.70
N ILE A 107 7.02 -18.53 4.89
CA ILE A 107 7.68 -19.45 5.83
C ILE A 107 7.17 -19.19 7.25
N PHE A 108 7.14 -17.93 7.68
CA PHE A 108 6.71 -17.59 9.03
C PHE A 108 5.21 -17.75 9.23
N LEU A 109 4.39 -17.56 8.19
CA LEU A 109 2.98 -17.89 8.25
C LEU A 109 2.78 -19.39 8.46
N LYS A 110 3.48 -20.25 7.71
CA LYS A 110 3.37 -21.71 7.83
C LYS A 110 3.90 -22.24 9.16
N MET A 111 5.10 -21.82 9.55
CA MET A 111 5.81 -22.37 10.71
C MET A 111 5.34 -21.78 12.04
N TYR A 112 5.01 -20.48 12.07
CA TYR A 112 4.75 -19.75 13.32
C TYR A 112 3.36 -19.10 13.37
N LYS A 113 2.52 -19.30 12.35
CA LYS A 113 1.20 -18.62 12.22
C LYS A 113 1.32 -17.11 12.36
N PHE A 114 2.44 -16.56 11.89
CA PHE A 114 2.76 -15.15 12.00
C PHE A 114 1.94 -14.35 10.96
N PRO A 115 1.06 -13.41 11.38
CA PRO A 115 0.20 -12.69 10.45
C PRO A 115 1.01 -11.82 9.47
N ARG A 116 0.67 -11.82 8.18
CA ARG A 116 1.33 -10.93 7.20
C ARG A 116 1.19 -9.44 7.52
N PRO A 117 0.07 -8.94 8.08
CA PRO A 117 0.00 -7.55 8.54
C PRO A 117 1.06 -7.20 9.60
N LEU A 118 1.59 -8.19 10.34
CA LEU A 118 2.64 -7.94 11.32
C LEU A 118 3.99 -7.73 10.66
N PHE A 119 4.30 -8.47 9.59
CA PHE A 119 5.46 -8.17 8.73
C PHE A 119 5.38 -6.76 8.16
N LEU A 120 4.19 -6.34 7.74
CA LEU A 120 3.95 -4.98 7.26
C LEU A 120 4.21 -3.96 8.37
N THR A 121 3.69 -4.17 9.58
CA THR A 121 3.95 -3.32 10.75
C THR A 121 5.45 -3.19 11.04
N LEU A 122 6.18 -4.30 11.07
CA LEU A 122 7.63 -4.30 11.31
C LEU A 122 8.39 -3.54 10.22
N SER A 123 7.99 -3.70 8.96
CA SER A 123 8.58 -2.94 7.85
C SER A 123 8.33 -1.44 7.96
N LEU A 124 7.15 -1.01 8.43
CA LEU A 124 6.83 0.39 8.67
C LEU A 124 7.67 0.99 9.81
N LEU A 125 7.83 0.25 10.91
CA LEU A 125 8.69 0.71 12.01
C LEU A 125 10.15 0.78 11.59
N PHE A 126 10.60 -0.15 10.73
CA PHE A 126 11.95 -0.12 10.21
C PHE A 126 12.19 1.05 9.23
N SER A 127 11.18 1.43 8.42
CA SER A 127 11.32 2.59 7.52
C SER A 127 11.48 3.91 8.28
N CYS A 128 10.94 4.02 9.50
CA CYS A 128 11.19 5.17 10.37
C CYS A 128 12.69 5.39 10.64
N VAL A 129 13.51 4.34 10.70
CA VAL A 129 14.97 4.48 10.84
C VAL A 129 15.55 5.19 9.62
N GLY A 130 15.15 4.79 8.41
CA GLY A 130 15.55 5.45 7.18
C GLY A 130 15.11 6.92 7.13
N HIS A 131 13.89 7.22 7.55
CA HIS A 131 13.38 8.59 7.64
C HIS A 131 14.15 9.44 8.67
N LEU A 132 14.51 8.86 9.83
CA LEU A 132 15.30 9.55 10.86
C LEU A 132 16.71 9.90 10.36
N LEU A 133 17.36 8.97 9.64
CA LEU A 133 18.68 9.22 9.04
C LEU A 133 18.66 10.40 8.06
N ILE A 134 17.56 10.56 7.31
CA ILE A 134 17.37 11.71 6.41
C ILE A 134 17.09 12.98 7.20
N ALA A 135 16.21 12.94 8.20
CA ALA A 135 15.81 14.13 8.96
C ALA A 135 16.96 14.79 9.73
N PHE A 136 17.92 13.99 10.21
CA PHE A 136 19.00 14.46 11.08
C PHE A 136 20.36 14.54 10.40
N ASP A 137 20.44 14.28 9.09
CA ASP A 137 21.68 14.39 8.30
C ASP A 137 22.89 13.71 8.97
N VAL A 138 22.71 12.45 9.38
CA VAL A 138 23.77 11.67 10.00
C VAL A 138 24.90 11.45 8.95
N PRO A 139 26.19 11.43 9.34
CA PRO A 139 27.27 11.13 8.40
C PRO A 139 27.05 9.80 7.67
N ASN A 140 27.09 9.83 6.32
CA ASN A 140 26.71 8.70 5.45
C ASN A 140 25.27 8.19 5.64
N GLY A 141 24.42 8.97 6.31
CA GLY A 141 23.05 8.63 6.65
C GLY A 141 22.20 8.42 5.40
N LEU A 142 22.38 9.23 4.35
CA LEU A 142 21.59 9.08 3.12
C LEU A 142 21.89 7.77 2.38
N TYR A 143 23.14 7.30 2.40
CA TYR A 143 23.53 5.99 1.85
C TYR A 143 22.79 4.84 2.55
N ILE A 144 22.82 4.84 3.89
CA ILE A 144 22.15 3.83 4.71
C ILE A 144 20.62 3.95 4.56
N ALA A 145 20.10 5.18 4.52
CA ALA A 145 18.68 5.44 4.32
C ALA A 145 18.18 4.89 2.98
N SER A 146 18.92 5.04 1.87
CA SER A 146 18.54 4.45 0.58
C SER A 146 18.41 2.92 0.62
N ILE A 147 19.28 2.25 1.36
CA ILE A 147 19.21 0.80 1.56
C ILE A 147 17.95 0.43 2.36
N ILE A 148 17.72 1.10 3.49
CA ILE A 148 16.59 0.83 4.39
C ILE A 148 15.26 1.14 3.70
N ILE A 149 15.13 2.32 3.08
CA ILE A 149 13.92 2.76 2.38
C ILE A 149 13.64 1.84 1.19
N GLY A 150 14.67 1.51 0.39
CA GLY A 150 14.57 0.54 -0.69
C GLY A 150 14.06 -0.82 -0.21
N PHE A 151 14.65 -1.35 0.85
CA PHE A 151 14.21 -2.61 1.46
C PHE A 151 12.75 -2.54 1.95
N CYS A 152 12.36 -1.45 2.61
CA CYS A 152 11.00 -1.31 3.16
C CYS A 152 9.95 -1.21 2.05
N ILE A 153 10.14 -0.35 1.05
CA ILE A 153 9.16 -0.23 -0.04
C ILE A 153 9.03 -1.55 -0.82
N GLY A 154 10.14 -2.26 -1.01
CA GLY A 154 10.12 -3.55 -1.70
C GLY A 154 9.43 -4.63 -0.89
N ALA A 155 9.60 -4.66 0.44
CA ALA A 155 8.86 -5.59 1.30
C ALA A 155 7.36 -5.28 1.39
N GLN A 156 6.98 -4.00 1.44
CA GLN A 156 5.60 -3.55 1.64
C GLN A 156 4.65 -3.98 0.51
N TRP A 157 5.09 -3.93 -0.75
CA TRP A 157 4.22 -4.23 -1.90
C TRP A 157 3.74 -5.69 -1.98
N PRO A 158 4.62 -6.71 -1.91
CA PRO A 158 4.21 -8.11 -1.86
C PRO A 158 3.35 -8.43 -0.64
N LEU A 159 3.67 -7.84 0.52
CA LEU A 159 2.85 -8.01 1.73
C LEU A 159 1.44 -7.45 1.53
N PHE A 160 1.32 -6.26 0.95
CA PHE A 160 0.03 -5.65 0.61
C PHE A 160 -0.78 -6.53 -0.36
N MET A 161 -0.14 -7.03 -1.43
CA MET A 161 -0.76 -7.96 -2.38
C MET A 161 -1.27 -9.22 -1.69
N ALA A 162 -0.41 -9.88 -0.89
CA ALA A 162 -0.75 -11.11 -0.19
C ALA A 162 -1.91 -10.91 0.81
N ILE A 163 -1.89 -9.81 1.57
CA ILE A 163 -2.97 -9.48 2.51
C ILE A 163 -4.30 -9.32 1.76
N ILE A 164 -4.32 -8.63 0.61
CA ILE A 164 -5.58 -8.46 -0.15
C ILE A 164 -6.10 -9.80 -0.65
N SER A 165 -5.25 -10.63 -1.27
CA SER A 165 -5.68 -11.94 -1.77
C SER A 165 -6.16 -12.88 -0.66
N GLU A 166 -5.49 -12.86 0.50
CA GLU A 166 -5.82 -13.75 1.61
C GLU A 166 -7.06 -13.30 2.37
N VAL A 167 -7.26 -12.00 2.56
CA VAL A 167 -8.39 -11.49 3.36
C VAL A 167 -9.66 -11.44 2.52
N PHE A 168 -9.59 -11.01 1.26
CA PHE A 168 -10.77 -10.72 0.44
C PHE A 168 -11.06 -11.75 -0.67
N GLY A 169 -10.20 -12.74 -0.82
CA GLY A 169 -10.31 -13.76 -1.87
C GLY A 169 -9.75 -13.31 -3.22
N LEU A 170 -9.87 -14.19 -4.21
CA LEU A 170 -9.21 -14.03 -5.52
C LEU A 170 -10.17 -13.55 -6.61
N LYS A 171 -11.49 -13.73 -6.43
CA LYS A 171 -12.49 -13.46 -7.47
C LYS A 171 -12.43 -12.03 -8.06
N TYR A 172 -12.24 -11.03 -7.21
CA TYR A 172 -12.09 -9.62 -7.62
C TYR A 172 -10.75 -9.02 -7.21
N TYR A 173 -9.73 -9.85 -7.03
CA TYR A 173 -8.42 -9.45 -6.50
C TYR A 173 -7.85 -8.20 -7.19
N SER A 174 -7.81 -8.17 -8.52
CA SER A 174 -7.24 -7.05 -9.27
C SER A 174 -7.96 -5.73 -8.98
N THR A 175 -9.29 -5.75 -8.84
CA THR A 175 -10.07 -4.55 -8.51
C THR A 175 -9.78 -4.08 -7.09
N LEU A 176 -9.76 -5.00 -6.12
CA LEU A 176 -9.52 -4.68 -4.72
C LEU A 176 -8.08 -4.19 -4.48
N PHE A 177 -7.12 -4.82 -5.15
CA PHE A 177 -5.74 -4.39 -5.17
C PHE A 177 -5.61 -2.94 -5.66
N ASN A 178 -6.20 -2.62 -6.82
CA ASN A 178 -6.13 -1.26 -7.37
C ASN A 178 -6.86 -0.24 -6.47
N ALA A 179 -7.99 -0.61 -5.88
CA ALA A 179 -8.72 0.25 -4.95
C ALA A 179 -7.89 0.58 -3.71
N GLY A 180 -7.22 -0.42 -3.11
CA GLY A 180 -6.31 -0.19 -1.99
C GLY A 180 -5.04 0.56 -2.42
N ALA A 181 -4.50 0.26 -3.61
CA ALA A 181 -3.29 0.89 -4.15
C ALA A 181 -3.50 2.37 -4.50
N MET A 182 -4.76 2.81 -4.69
CA MET A 182 -5.14 4.22 -4.85
C MET A 182 -4.65 5.09 -3.68
N ALA A 183 -4.41 4.51 -2.50
CA ALA A 183 -3.76 5.20 -1.41
C ALA A 183 -2.38 5.79 -1.79
N SER A 184 -1.62 5.14 -2.68
CA SER A 184 -0.28 5.56 -3.09
C SER A 184 -0.27 6.91 -3.84
N PRO A 185 -1.03 7.13 -4.93
CA PRO A 185 -1.06 8.43 -5.60
C PRO A 185 -1.64 9.54 -4.71
N ILE A 186 -2.63 9.23 -3.87
CA ILE A 186 -3.17 10.21 -2.91
C ILE A 186 -2.08 10.61 -1.89
N ALA A 187 -1.34 9.62 -1.37
CA ALA A 187 -0.25 9.89 -0.45
C ALA A 187 0.92 10.63 -1.11
N SER A 188 1.25 10.33 -2.36
CA SER A 188 2.26 11.10 -3.12
C SER A 188 1.82 12.56 -3.23
N TYR A 189 0.56 12.85 -3.58
CA TYR A 189 0.10 14.25 -3.60
C TYR A 189 0.19 14.92 -2.21
N VAL A 190 -0.28 14.27 -1.15
CA VAL A 190 -0.33 14.87 0.19
C VAL A 190 1.06 14.99 0.81
N LEU A 191 1.83 13.91 0.87
CA LEU A 191 3.11 13.86 1.58
C LEU A 191 4.25 14.41 0.73
N ASN A 192 4.28 14.14 -0.59
CA ASN A 192 5.32 14.66 -1.46
C ASN A 192 5.05 16.13 -1.80
N VAL A 193 3.92 16.45 -2.45
CA VAL A 193 3.68 17.83 -2.93
C VAL A 193 3.31 18.77 -1.78
N LYS A 194 2.30 18.44 -0.98
CA LYS A 194 1.77 19.37 0.03
C LYS A 194 2.60 19.46 1.31
N VAL A 195 3.37 18.43 1.65
CA VAL A 195 4.24 18.44 2.83
C VAL A 195 5.68 18.68 2.44
N ALA A 196 6.33 17.74 1.74
CA ALA A 196 7.76 17.84 1.46
C ALA A 196 8.11 19.04 0.56
N GLY A 197 7.46 19.17 -0.60
CA GLY A 197 7.69 20.27 -1.55
C GLY A 197 7.39 21.64 -0.93
N TYR A 198 6.22 21.80 -0.29
CA TYR A 198 5.85 23.06 0.36
C TYR A 198 6.84 23.49 1.45
N LEU A 199 7.29 22.55 2.31
CA LEU A 199 8.23 22.86 3.39
C LEU A 199 9.63 23.17 2.85
N TYR A 200 10.06 22.44 1.82
CA TYR A 200 11.31 22.71 1.12
C TYR A 200 11.31 24.13 0.52
N ASP A 201 10.27 24.49 -0.23
CA ASP A 201 10.14 25.82 -0.85
C ASP A 201 10.09 26.95 0.19
N ARG A 202 9.40 26.71 1.31
CA ARG A 202 9.33 27.65 2.42
C ARG A 202 10.70 27.89 3.04
N GLU A 203 11.49 26.84 3.24
CA GLU A 203 12.84 26.95 3.80
C GLU A 203 13.82 27.59 2.81
N ALA A 204 13.78 27.20 1.53
CA ALA A 204 14.55 27.86 0.47
C ALA A 204 14.23 29.37 0.39
N GLY A 205 12.96 29.76 0.51
CA GLY A 205 12.56 31.17 0.56
C GLY A 205 13.15 31.91 1.77
N ARG A 206 13.17 31.27 2.94
CA ARG A 206 13.80 31.81 4.16
C ARG A 206 15.31 32.00 3.96
N GLN A 207 16.00 31.02 3.39
CA GLN A 207 17.44 31.08 3.10
C GLN A 207 17.78 32.18 2.10
N MET A 208 17.00 32.32 1.02
CA MET A 208 17.16 33.41 0.03
C MET A 208 16.97 34.78 0.67
N ALA A 209 15.92 34.98 1.48
CA ALA A 209 15.69 36.24 2.17
C ALA A 209 16.84 36.60 3.14
N SER A 210 17.38 35.60 3.85
CA SER A 210 18.48 35.81 4.80
C SER A 210 19.83 36.10 4.13
N SER A 211 20.06 35.60 2.91
CA SER A 211 21.29 35.81 2.14
C SER A 211 21.25 37.07 1.26
N GLY A 212 20.10 37.76 1.19
CA GLY A 212 19.90 38.90 0.29
C GLY A 212 19.90 38.52 -1.21
N ALA A 213 19.82 37.23 -1.52
CA ALA A 213 19.85 36.73 -2.89
C ALA A 213 18.51 36.99 -3.59
N VAL A 214 18.55 37.63 -4.77
CA VAL A 214 17.37 37.81 -5.62
C VAL A 214 17.18 36.57 -6.49
N LYS A 215 16.00 35.96 -6.44
CA LYS A 215 15.64 34.85 -7.33
C LYS A 215 15.81 35.29 -8.78
N LYS A 216 16.71 34.62 -9.52
CA LYS A 216 16.84 34.86 -10.96
C LYS A 216 15.58 34.34 -11.66
N ALA A 217 15.04 35.12 -12.60
CA ALA A 217 13.89 34.67 -13.39
C ALA A 217 14.26 33.37 -14.12
N GLY A 218 13.51 32.30 -13.87
CA GLY A 218 13.76 30.98 -14.44
C GLY A 218 14.73 30.07 -13.66
N SER A 219 15.25 30.48 -12.50
CA SER A 219 16.04 29.60 -11.63
C SER A 219 15.17 28.93 -10.56
N ASP A 220 15.40 27.63 -10.32
CA ASP A 220 14.78 26.88 -9.23
C ASP A 220 15.15 27.45 -7.85
N LEU A 221 14.22 27.31 -6.90
CA LEU A 221 14.47 27.67 -5.50
C LEU A 221 15.34 26.57 -4.88
N ASN A 222 16.62 26.86 -4.66
CA ASN A 222 17.54 25.89 -4.07
C ASN A 222 17.59 26.08 -2.55
N CYS A 223 17.45 24.97 -1.82
CA CYS A 223 17.65 24.89 -0.39
C CYS A 223 18.95 24.14 -0.10
N SER A 224 19.71 24.59 0.91
CA SER A 224 20.93 23.92 1.35
C SER A 224 20.86 23.56 2.84
N GLY A 225 21.43 22.41 3.19
CA GLY A 225 21.52 21.88 4.54
C GLY A 225 20.37 20.95 4.93
N ALA A 226 20.51 20.33 6.10
CA ALA A 226 19.55 19.38 6.65
C ALA A 226 18.15 19.98 6.87
N ASP A 227 18.07 21.27 7.16
CA ASP A 227 16.82 21.96 7.50
C ASP A 227 15.78 21.91 6.35
N CYS A 228 16.23 21.74 5.10
CA CYS A 228 15.39 21.68 3.91
C CYS A 228 14.32 20.58 3.96
N PHE A 229 14.69 19.41 4.49
CA PHE A 229 13.80 18.24 4.57
C PHE A 229 13.51 17.80 6.01
N LYS A 230 14.22 18.33 7.01
CA LYS A 230 14.09 17.92 8.42
C LYS A 230 12.65 17.91 8.92
N LEU A 231 11.92 19.02 8.79
CA LEU A 231 10.54 19.09 9.28
C LEU A 231 9.61 18.16 8.48
N ALA A 232 9.78 18.08 7.15
CA ALA A 232 9.00 17.19 6.31
C ALA A 232 9.17 15.73 6.74
N PHE A 233 10.40 15.29 7.00
CA PHE A 233 10.68 13.92 7.44
C PHE A 233 10.24 13.64 8.87
N ILE A 234 10.26 14.63 9.78
CA ILE A 234 9.64 14.48 11.11
C ILE A 234 8.13 14.23 10.99
N ILE A 235 7.43 14.96 10.10
CA ILE A 235 6.01 14.73 9.82
C ILE A 235 5.81 13.34 9.21
N ILE A 236 6.63 12.95 8.23
CA ILE A 236 6.55 11.62 7.59
C ILE A 236 6.77 10.50 8.60
N ILE A 237 7.70 10.65 9.56
CA ILE A 237 7.91 9.69 10.65
C ILE A 237 6.63 9.56 11.48
N ALA A 238 6.03 10.67 11.92
CA ALA A 238 4.79 10.65 12.69
C ALA A 238 3.63 9.99 11.92
N VAL A 239 3.49 10.31 10.63
CA VAL A 239 2.51 9.68 9.74
C VAL A 239 2.79 8.19 9.58
N THR A 240 4.06 7.78 9.44
CA THR A 240 4.44 6.37 9.32
C THR A 240 4.12 5.59 10.61
N PHE A 241 4.35 6.18 11.79
CA PHE A 241 3.93 5.59 13.07
C PHE A 241 2.41 5.43 13.18
N LEU A 242 1.64 6.41 12.68
CA LEU A 242 0.20 6.28 12.57
C LEU A 242 -0.19 5.11 11.64
N GLY A 243 0.50 4.96 10.50
CA GLY A 243 0.37 3.81 9.62
C GLY A 243 0.67 2.48 10.30
N ALA A 244 1.74 2.41 11.10
CA ALA A 244 2.08 1.23 11.90
C ALA A 244 0.98 0.92 12.93
N THR A 245 0.35 1.94 13.51
CA THR A 245 -0.78 1.77 14.43
C THR A 245 -2.00 1.17 13.70
N PHE A 246 -2.35 1.68 12.52
CA PHE A 246 -3.40 1.07 11.68
C PHE A 246 -3.06 -0.37 11.30
N SER A 247 -1.82 -0.64 10.91
CA SER A 247 -1.36 -1.99 10.60
C SER A 247 -1.49 -2.92 11.80
N MET A 248 -1.17 -2.45 13.00
CA MET A 248 -1.32 -3.23 14.24
C MET A 248 -2.79 -3.53 14.56
N ILE A 249 -3.72 -2.60 14.29
CA ILE A 249 -5.16 -2.87 14.39
C ILE A 249 -5.55 -3.98 13.40
N LEU A 250 -5.02 -3.94 12.17
CA LEU A 250 -5.26 -5.01 11.19
C LEU A 250 -4.70 -6.36 11.65
N VAL A 251 -3.53 -6.38 12.30
CA VAL A 251 -2.95 -7.59 12.93
C VAL A 251 -3.94 -8.18 13.93
N VAL A 252 -4.44 -7.37 14.88
CA VAL A 252 -5.37 -7.85 15.91
C VAL A 252 -6.65 -8.41 15.29
N ARG A 253 -7.20 -7.72 14.28
CA ARG A 253 -8.44 -8.12 13.60
C ARG A 253 -8.30 -9.40 12.77
N THR A 254 -7.15 -9.59 12.13
CA THR A 254 -6.87 -10.73 11.25
C THR A 254 -6.20 -11.90 11.98
N LYS A 255 -5.75 -11.72 13.23
CA LYS A 255 -5.11 -12.76 14.04
C LYS A 255 -5.91 -14.07 14.14
N PRO A 256 -7.25 -14.07 14.34
CA PRO A 256 -8.02 -15.31 14.38
C PRO A 256 -7.99 -16.05 13.03
N PHE A 257 -8.05 -15.30 11.93
CA PHE A 257 -7.94 -15.85 10.58
C PHE A 257 -6.54 -16.45 10.34
N TYR A 258 -5.47 -15.73 10.65
CA TYR A 258 -4.10 -16.22 10.46
C TYR A 258 -3.68 -17.37 11.38
N ARG A 259 -4.35 -17.55 12.53
CA ARG A 259 -4.18 -18.73 13.38
C ARG A 259 -4.95 -19.95 12.89
N SER A 260 -6.01 -19.76 12.11
CA SER A 260 -6.74 -20.87 11.50
C SER A 260 -5.92 -21.54 10.40
N ASP A 261 -6.33 -22.73 9.96
CA ASP A 261 -5.63 -23.42 8.88
C ASP A 261 -6.03 -22.83 7.52
N ILE A 262 -5.44 -21.68 7.18
CA ILE A 262 -5.72 -20.95 5.93
C ILE A 262 -5.51 -21.84 4.70
N TYR A 263 -4.55 -22.76 4.74
CA TYR A 263 -4.24 -23.65 3.62
C TYR A 263 -5.23 -24.80 3.47
N LYS A 264 -5.94 -25.18 4.54
CA LYS A 264 -6.93 -26.26 4.48
C LYS A 264 -7.97 -26.01 3.39
N LYS A 265 -8.45 -24.77 3.27
CA LYS A 265 -9.39 -24.37 2.23
C LYS A 265 -8.80 -24.51 0.83
N PHE A 266 -7.59 -24.00 0.59
CA PHE A 266 -6.94 -24.10 -0.72
C PHE A 266 -6.66 -25.55 -1.12
N THR A 267 -6.31 -26.41 -0.15
CA THR A 267 -6.17 -27.84 -0.35
C THR A 267 -7.52 -28.51 -0.65
N GLU A 268 -8.58 -28.16 0.08
CA GLU A 268 -9.94 -28.68 -0.18
C GLU A 268 -10.46 -28.26 -1.56
N GLU A 269 -10.24 -27.01 -1.98
CA GLU A 269 -10.62 -26.51 -3.32
C GLU A 269 -9.81 -27.18 -4.43
N ALA A 270 -8.49 -27.34 -4.26
CA ALA A 270 -7.64 -28.05 -5.22
C ALA A 270 -8.07 -29.52 -5.38
N ASN A 271 -8.31 -30.21 -4.26
CA ASN A 271 -8.79 -31.59 -4.25
C ASN A 271 -10.19 -31.70 -4.89
N ALA A 272 -11.07 -30.72 -4.67
CA ALA A 272 -12.40 -30.70 -5.29
C ALA A 272 -12.31 -30.52 -6.81
N VAL A 273 -11.42 -29.66 -7.30
CA VAL A 273 -11.16 -29.50 -8.74
C VAL A 273 -10.58 -30.78 -9.34
N GLU A 274 -9.61 -31.41 -8.67
CA GLU A 274 -9.04 -32.69 -9.10
C GLU A 274 -10.10 -33.78 -9.21
N MET A 275 -10.98 -33.92 -8.21
CA MET A 275 -12.11 -34.87 -8.26
C MET A 275 -13.10 -34.59 -9.41
N VAL A 276 -13.33 -33.32 -9.77
CA VAL A 276 -14.23 -32.95 -10.89
C VAL A 276 -13.56 -33.27 -12.22
N VAL A 277 -12.26 -33.02 -12.35
CA VAL A 277 -11.47 -33.35 -13.55
C VAL A 277 -11.44 -34.86 -13.75
N ASP A 278 -11.16 -35.64 -12.70
CA ASP A 278 -11.13 -37.11 -12.76
C ASP A 278 -12.49 -37.69 -13.17
N ARG A 279 -13.59 -37.21 -12.58
CA ARG A 279 -14.95 -37.65 -12.97
C ARG A 279 -15.30 -37.27 -14.41
N GLY A 280 -14.82 -36.12 -14.89
CA GLY A 280 -14.99 -35.69 -16.28
C GLY A 280 -14.21 -36.57 -17.26
N ALA A 281 -13.00 -36.99 -16.88
CA ALA A 281 -12.17 -37.91 -17.66
C ALA A 281 -12.77 -39.32 -17.74
N GLU A 282 -13.27 -39.85 -16.63
CA GLU A 282 -13.96 -41.15 -16.59
C GLU A 282 -15.27 -41.15 -17.41
N GLY A 283 -15.98 -40.02 -17.45
CA GLY A 283 -17.21 -39.86 -18.22
C GLY A 283 -17.00 -39.77 -19.74
N MET A 284 -15.82 -39.34 -20.19
CA MET A 284 -15.44 -39.33 -21.62
C MET A 284 -14.84 -40.66 -22.10
N ALA A 285 -14.42 -41.53 -21.18
CA ALA A 285 -13.86 -42.85 -21.48
C ALA A 285 -14.92 -43.97 -21.61
N ARG A 286 -16.21 -43.63 -21.49
CA ARG A 286 -17.36 -44.53 -21.69
C ARG A 286 -18.16 -44.11 -22.92
#